data_AF-A0A136M3P7-F1
#
_entry.id   AF-A0A136M3P7-F1
#
_cell.length_a   1.000
_cell.length_b   1.000
_cell.length_c   1.000
_cell.angle_alpha   90.00
_cell.angle_beta   90.00
_cell.angle_gamma   90.00
#
_symmetry.space_group_name_H-M   'P 1'
#
loop_
_entity.id
_entity.type
_entity.pdbx_description
1 polymer ?
#
loop_
_entity_poly.entity_id
_entity_poly.type
_entity_poly.pdbx_seq_one_letter_code
_entity_poly.pdbx_strand_id
1 'polypeptide(L)'
;MVLEKVSYTFETNYYSGSQSGALFLNSGKSTVRDGTYSGNSFSYALKDAAIIDFPPGFQAGSASKPLVSAASSSVVSSLTGRVWEAKSYEKYSGGSTNPHTGGYYVHQYIFSSNGTYRFVYVGASAYTDLNILKYESGTYTVNGDKLTITPTQGSNEEWSVTGGPVKLSGMSDTQVRRIKESWHKRVKSSQRKLEKNVYTFRIEYMNGNEVNALILEYSKATERESNGEVAYYFETAAEKATGLPKGVGL
;
A
#
# COMPACT_ATOMS: atom_id res chain seq x y z
N MET A 1 -20.32 12.07 36.87
CA MET A 1 -19.04 12.42 36.22
C MET A 1 -19.37 12.87 34.81
N VAL A 2 -19.08 14.10 34.44
CA VAL A 2 -19.35 14.61 33.08
C VAL A 2 -18.08 14.42 32.26
N LEU A 3 -18.21 13.79 31.09
CA LEU A 3 -17.09 13.62 30.18
C LEU A 3 -16.86 14.95 29.43
N GLU A 4 -15.65 15.48 29.52
CA GLU A 4 -15.25 16.69 28.81
C GLU A 4 -14.61 16.31 27.46
N LYS A 5 -15.10 16.90 26.37
CA LYS A 5 -14.43 16.81 25.06
C LYS A 5 -13.43 17.96 24.94
N VAL A 6 -12.15 17.62 24.81
CA VAL A 6 -11.05 18.59 24.65
C VAL A 6 -10.27 18.31 23.37
N SER A 7 -9.90 19.37 22.67
CA SER A 7 -9.00 19.33 21.52
C SER A 7 -7.65 19.92 21.92
N TYR A 8 -6.57 19.28 21.48
CA TYR A 8 -5.21 19.76 21.71
C TYR A 8 -4.55 20.05 20.37
N THR A 9 -3.78 21.14 20.31
CA THR A 9 -2.68 21.23 19.36
C THR A 9 -1.47 20.50 19.96
N PHE A 10 -0.63 19.94 19.11
CA PHE A 10 0.55 19.24 19.58
C PHE A 10 1.77 19.50 18.70
N GLU A 11 2.94 19.45 19.33
CA GLU A 11 4.25 19.54 18.68
C GLU A 11 5.18 18.48 19.26
N THR A 12 6.10 17.96 18.45
CA THR A 12 7.16 17.06 18.92
C THR A 12 8.51 17.65 18.58
N ASN A 13 9.37 17.84 19.59
CA ASN A 13 10.71 18.39 19.42
C ASN A 13 11.76 17.33 19.74
N TYR A 14 12.86 17.31 18.98
CA TYR A 14 14.03 16.49 19.25
C TYR A 14 15.22 17.37 19.63
N TYR A 15 15.83 17.10 20.77
CA TYR A 15 16.97 17.83 21.32
C TYR A 15 18.25 17.02 21.08
N SER A 16 19.01 17.40 20.05
CA SER A 16 20.22 16.68 19.64
C SER A 16 21.29 16.61 20.73
N GLY A 17 21.39 17.63 21.59
CA GLY A 17 22.35 17.68 22.70
C GLY A 17 22.11 16.64 23.80
N SER A 18 20.87 16.19 23.98
CA SER A 18 20.48 15.18 24.98
C SER A 18 19.98 13.87 24.35
N GLN A 19 19.97 13.79 23.02
CA GLN A 19 19.39 12.70 22.23
C GLN A 19 17.97 12.33 22.69
N SER A 20 17.19 13.32 23.15
CA SER A 20 15.86 13.10 23.72
C SER A 20 14.80 13.86 22.94
N GLY A 21 13.61 13.29 22.85
CA GLY A 21 12.45 13.97 22.29
C GLY A 21 11.42 14.36 23.36
N ALA A 22 10.58 15.34 23.05
CA ALA A 22 9.48 15.76 23.89
C ALA A 22 8.20 15.98 23.07
N LEU A 23 7.06 15.63 23.65
CA LEU A 23 5.72 15.95 23.16
C LEU A 23 5.20 17.17 23.92
N PHE A 24 4.79 18.19 23.19
CA PHE A 24 4.11 19.37 23.71
C PHE A 24 2.64 19.28 23.33
N LEU A 25 1.74 19.43 24.29
CA LEU A 25 0.29 19.51 24.10
C LEU A 25 -0.20 20.86 24.58
N ASN A 26 -1.07 21.52 23.81
CA ASN A 26 -1.71 22.76 24.22
C ASN A 26 -3.22 22.67 24.01
N SER A 27 -3.98 22.84 25.09
CA SER A 27 -5.45 22.76 25.05
C SER A 27 -6.13 24.08 24.67
N GLY A 28 -5.39 25.18 24.58
CA GLY A 28 -5.87 26.54 24.32
C GLY A 28 -6.70 27.16 25.47
N LYS A 29 -7.20 26.34 26.39
CA LYS A 29 -8.00 26.72 27.55
C LYS A 29 -7.76 25.74 28.70
N SER A 30 -8.11 26.15 29.92
CA SER A 30 -8.10 25.25 31.07
C SER A 30 -9.12 24.12 30.88
N THR A 31 -8.78 22.93 31.37
CA THR A 31 -9.61 21.73 31.25
C THR A 31 -9.89 21.15 32.64
N VAL A 32 -10.95 20.36 32.76
CA VAL A 32 -11.27 19.65 34.02
C VAL A 32 -10.17 18.64 34.36
N ARG A 33 -9.56 18.02 33.33
CA ARG A 33 -8.51 17.00 33.49
C ARG A 33 -7.17 17.61 33.92
N ASP A 34 -6.74 18.68 33.25
CA ASP A 34 -5.38 19.20 33.35
C ASP A 34 -5.29 20.50 34.17
N GLY A 35 -6.43 21.08 34.54
CA GLY A 35 -6.51 22.31 35.34
C GLY A 35 -6.11 23.57 34.56
N THR A 36 -5.72 24.61 35.32
CA THR A 36 -5.21 25.87 34.78
C THR A 36 -3.70 25.89 34.93
N TYR A 37 -2.97 25.87 33.80
CA TYR A 37 -1.51 25.99 33.75
C TYR A 37 -1.11 27.20 32.92
N SER A 38 0.10 27.74 33.16
CA SER A 38 0.62 28.87 32.38
C SER A 38 0.67 28.50 30.90
N GLY A 39 -0.11 29.20 30.07
CA GLY A 39 -0.22 28.95 28.64
C GLY A 39 -0.99 27.68 28.25
N ASN A 40 -1.67 27.00 29.19
CA ASN A 40 -2.43 25.75 28.96
C ASN A 40 -1.64 24.71 28.16
N SER A 41 -0.33 24.66 28.40
CA SER A 41 0.63 23.84 27.66
C SER A 41 1.30 22.84 28.58
N PHE A 42 1.47 21.61 28.10
CA PHE A 42 2.01 20.47 28.81
C PHE A 42 3.15 19.86 28.00
N SER A 43 4.25 19.50 28.65
CA SER A 43 5.39 18.87 28.00
C SER A 43 5.68 17.50 28.62
N TYR A 44 5.82 16.48 27.77
CA TYR A 44 6.13 15.12 28.17
C TYR A 44 7.45 14.72 27.53
N ALA A 45 8.42 14.32 28.35
CA ALA A 45 9.66 13.74 27.84
C ALA A 45 9.40 12.30 27.37
N LEU A 46 9.91 11.96 26.18
CA LEU A 46 9.95 10.57 25.75
C LEU A 46 10.90 9.78 26.65
N LYS A 47 10.47 8.58 27.05
CA LYS A 47 11.23 7.63 27.85
C LYS A 47 11.26 6.29 27.12
N ASP A 48 12.40 5.60 27.19
CA ASP A 48 12.59 4.31 26.53
C ASP A 48 11.85 3.15 27.21
N ALA A 49 11.36 3.38 28.44
CA ALA A 49 10.58 2.42 29.20
C ALA A 49 9.39 3.11 29.90
N ALA A 50 8.32 2.35 30.10
CA ALA A 50 7.23 2.76 30.96
C ALA A 50 7.75 2.93 32.40
N ILE A 51 7.49 4.10 32.99
CA ILE A 51 7.85 4.42 34.38
C ILE A 51 6.65 4.29 35.33
N ILE A 52 5.51 3.81 34.82
CA ILE A 52 4.29 3.56 35.57
C ILE A 52 3.90 2.09 35.40
N ASP A 53 3.46 1.47 36.49
CA ASP A 53 2.91 0.12 36.44
C ASP A 53 1.55 0.16 35.74
N PHE A 54 1.39 -0.69 34.73
CA PHE A 54 0.13 -0.84 34.05
C PHE A 54 -0.83 -1.68 34.89
N PRO A 55 -2.13 -1.32 34.97
CA PRO A 55 -3.09 -2.14 35.70
C PRO A 55 -3.21 -3.53 35.06
N PRO A 56 -3.57 -4.57 35.85
CA PRO A 56 -3.72 -5.93 35.33
C PRO A 56 -4.65 -5.98 34.11
N GLY A 57 -4.14 -6.53 33.00
CA GLY A 57 -4.88 -6.62 31.72
C GLY A 57 -4.60 -5.49 30.72
N PHE A 58 -3.83 -4.45 31.07
CA PHE A 58 -3.40 -3.42 30.13
C PHE A 58 -2.09 -3.82 29.45
N GLN A 59 -2.10 -3.94 28.12
CA GLN A 59 -0.89 -4.12 27.31
C GLN A 59 -0.56 -2.81 26.60
N ALA A 60 0.50 -2.14 27.04
CA ALA A 60 1.05 -1.01 26.30
C ALA A 60 1.63 -1.54 24.97
N GLY A 61 1.06 -1.11 23.85
CA GLY A 61 1.61 -1.43 22.53
C GLY A 61 3.07 -1.01 22.45
N SER A 62 3.91 -1.87 21.85
CA SER A 62 5.35 -1.66 21.74
C SER A 62 5.71 -0.26 21.20
N ALA A 63 6.75 0.33 21.79
CA ALA A 63 7.28 1.66 21.49
C ALA A 63 7.38 1.95 19.98
N SER A 64 6.79 3.07 19.55
CA SER A 64 6.82 3.52 18.16
C SER A 64 8.14 4.21 17.80
N LYS A 65 8.76 3.75 16.70
CA LYS A 65 9.86 4.36 15.92
C LYS A 65 9.55 5.83 15.53
N PRO A 66 10.55 6.64 15.13
CA PRO A 66 10.43 8.10 15.04
C PRO A 66 9.37 8.54 14.00
N LEU A 67 8.51 9.47 14.42
CA LEU A 67 7.41 10.00 13.61
C LEU A 67 7.88 11.03 12.58
N VAL A 68 7.45 10.82 11.34
CA VAL A 68 7.46 11.80 10.25
C VAL A 68 6.24 12.73 10.44
N SER A 69 6.43 14.04 10.21
CA SER A 69 5.46 15.16 10.16
C SER A 69 3.95 14.83 10.24
N ALA A 70 3.21 15.53 11.11
CA ALA A 70 1.79 15.30 11.40
C ALA A 70 0.80 15.58 10.24
N ALA A 71 1.19 16.33 9.21
CA ALA A 71 0.40 16.40 7.97
C ALA A 71 0.59 15.12 7.12
N SER A 72 1.78 14.54 7.17
CA SER A 72 2.10 13.27 6.52
C SER A 72 1.46 12.08 7.25
N SER A 73 1.24 12.13 8.56
CA SER A 73 0.75 10.97 9.33
C SER A 73 -0.71 10.57 9.03
N SER A 74 -1.62 11.53 8.78
CA SER A 74 -3.01 11.25 8.41
C SER A 74 -3.17 10.76 6.96
N VAL A 75 -2.27 11.20 6.07
CA VAL A 75 -2.24 10.77 4.67
C VAL A 75 -1.51 9.43 4.53
N VAL A 76 -0.48 9.18 5.34
CA VAL A 76 0.17 7.87 5.42
C VAL A 76 -0.77 6.83 6.02
N SER A 77 -1.61 7.19 7.00
CA SER A 77 -2.61 6.25 7.54
C SER A 77 -3.72 5.91 6.55
N SER A 78 -4.07 6.81 5.61
CA SER A 78 -5.04 6.48 4.56
C SER A 78 -4.45 5.60 3.46
N LEU A 79 -3.15 5.71 3.17
CA LEU A 79 -2.41 4.87 2.22
C LEU A 79 -2.11 3.46 2.74
N THR A 80 -1.77 3.33 4.02
CA THR A 80 -1.22 2.11 4.61
C THR A 80 -2.28 1.13 5.08
N GLY A 81 -1.90 -0.16 5.19
CA GLY A 81 -2.81 -1.22 5.65
C GLY A 81 -3.88 -1.63 4.65
N ARG A 82 -3.78 -1.17 3.39
CA ARG A 82 -4.71 -1.46 2.29
C ARG A 82 -3.98 -2.08 1.12
N VAL A 83 -4.72 -2.81 0.29
CA VAL A 83 -4.27 -3.25 -1.03
C VAL A 83 -4.88 -2.32 -2.07
N TRP A 84 -4.05 -1.63 -2.84
CA TRP A 84 -4.47 -0.76 -3.93
C TRP A 84 -4.31 -1.53 -5.24
N GLU A 85 -5.42 -1.92 -5.86
CA GLU A 85 -5.41 -2.82 -7.02
C GLU A 85 -6.08 -2.18 -8.25
N ALA A 86 -5.43 -2.29 -9.40
CA ALA A 86 -6.02 -2.03 -10.71
C ALA A 86 -6.04 -3.34 -11.48
N LYS A 87 -7.18 -3.70 -12.08
CA LYS A 87 -7.31 -4.95 -12.83
C LYS A 87 -8.13 -4.78 -14.09
N SER A 88 -7.79 -5.52 -15.15
CA SER A 88 -8.70 -5.66 -16.29
C SER A 88 -9.79 -6.66 -15.98
N TYR A 89 -11.03 -6.29 -16.33
CA TYR A 89 -12.16 -7.21 -16.39
C TYR A 89 -12.31 -7.71 -17.81
N GLU A 90 -11.38 -8.53 -18.28
CA GLU A 90 -11.57 -9.24 -19.54
C GLU A 90 -12.37 -10.52 -19.29
N LYS A 91 -13.43 -10.71 -20.07
CA LYS A 91 -14.18 -11.97 -20.10
C LYS A 91 -13.48 -12.92 -21.08
N TYR A 92 -13.10 -14.11 -20.62
CA TYR A 92 -12.89 -15.24 -21.51
C TYR A 92 -14.21 -15.45 -22.25
N SER A 93 -14.24 -15.32 -23.58
CA SER A 93 -15.46 -15.58 -24.33
C SER A 93 -15.33 -16.91 -25.06
N GLY A 94 -16.23 -17.85 -24.76
CA GLY A 94 -16.52 -18.96 -25.65
C GLY A 94 -17.12 -18.44 -26.97
N GLY A 95 -16.30 -18.29 -28.01
CA GLY A 95 -16.78 -17.96 -29.37
C GLY A 95 -15.74 -17.28 -30.26
N SER A 96 -15.68 -17.70 -31.54
CA SER A 96 -14.66 -17.36 -32.54
C SER A 96 -14.63 -15.89 -33.03
N THR A 97 -15.44 -14.97 -32.48
CA THR A 97 -15.64 -13.63 -33.06
C THR A 97 -15.50 -12.47 -32.07
N ASN A 98 -14.87 -12.66 -30.91
CA ASN A 98 -14.73 -11.59 -29.92
C ASN A 98 -13.23 -11.28 -29.66
N PRO A 99 -12.75 -10.04 -29.85
CA PRO A 99 -11.32 -9.68 -29.82
C PRO A 99 -10.71 -9.62 -28.40
N HIS A 100 -11.15 -10.45 -27.46
CA HIS A 100 -10.67 -10.41 -26.07
C HIS A 100 -9.40 -11.26 -25.95
N THR A 101 -8.40 -10.83 -25.18
CA THR A 101 -7.10 -11.54 -25.05
C THR A 101 -7.20 -12.84 -24.24
N GLY A 102 -8.41 -13.20 -23.79
CA GLY A 102 -8.67 -14.32 -22.91
C GLY A 102 -7.76 -14.26 -21.70
N GLY A 103 -7.58 -13.08 -21.10
CA GLY A 103 -6.54 -12.84 -20.12
C GLY A 103 -6.97 -11.90 -19.01
N TYR A 104 -6.02 -11.54 -18.16
CA TYR A 104 -6.16 -10.44 -17.22
C TYR A 104 -4.80 -9.86 -16.92
N TYR A 105 -4.78 -8.58 -16.53
CA TYR A 105 -3.65 -7.98 -15.86
C TYR A 105 -4.09 -7.39 -14.52
N VAL A 106 -3.20 -7.43 -13.55
CA VAL A 106 -3.39 -6.85 -12.22
C VAL A 106 -2.15 -6.05 -11.86
N HIS A 107 -2.35 -4.82 -11.44
CA HIS A 107 -1.34 -3.99 -10.81
C HIS A 107 -1.73 -3.80 -9.35
N GLN A 108 -0.78 -3.93 -8.44
CA GLN A 108 -1.05 -3.86 -7.00
C GLN A 108 0.04 -3.08 -6.28
N TYR A 109 -0.37 -2.11 -5.47
CA TYR A 109 0.48 -1.47 -4.46
C TYR A 109 0.04 -1.88 -3.05
N ILE A 110 1.03 -2.10 -2.18
CA ILE A 110 0.83 -2.17 -0.74
C ILE A 110 1.84 -1.24 -0.08
N PHE A 111 1.35 -0.31 0.73
CA PHE A 111 2.17 0.60 1.52
C PHE A 111 2.17 0.14 2.97
N SER A 112 3.36 -0.03 3.54
CA SER A 112 3.55 -0.42 4.93
C SER A 112 3.75 0.82 5.82
N SER A 113 3.29 0.76 7.06
CA SER A 113 3.45 1.86 8.03
C SER A 113 4.91 2.16 8.40
N ASN A 114 5.83 1.22 8.13
CA ASN A 114 7.27 1.38 8.32
C ASN A 114 7.97 2.18 7.18
N GLY A 115 7.23 2.71 6.22
CA GLY A 115 7.78 3.47 5.08
C GLY A 115 8.27 2.61 3.92
N THR A 116 8.01 1.30 3.91
CA THR A 116 8.29 0.44 2.76
C THR A 116 7.04 0.22 1.89
N TYR A 117 7.24 -0.04 0.61
CA TYR A 117 6.16 -0.40 -0.29
C TYR A 117 6.50 -1.68 -1.06
N ARG A 118 5.45 -2.27 -1.61
CA ARG A 118 5.54 -3.33 -2.60
C ARG A 118 4.67 -2.97 -3.80
N PHE A 119 5.22 -3.16 -5.00
CA PHE A 119 4.46 -3.14 -6.24
C PHE A 119 4.52 -4.51 -6.92
N VAL A 120 3.39 -4.95 -7.48
CA VAL A 120 3.30 -6.17 -8.28
C VAL A 120 2.46 -5.93 -9.53
N TYR A 121 2.93 -6.47 -10.65
CA TYR A 121 2.19 -6.67 -11.89
C TYR A 121 2.05 -8.17 -12.14
N VAL A 122 0.83 -8.62 -12.39
CA VAL A 122 0.52 -9.96 -12.92
C VAL A 122 -0.08 -9.78 -14.30
N GLY A 123 0.42 -10.52 -15.29
CA GLY A 123 -0.18 -10.62 -16.61
C GLY A 123 -0.40 -12.08 -16.97
N ALA A 124 -1.63 -12.43 -17.33
CA ALA A 124 -2.00 -13.77 -17.77
C ALA A 124 -2.81 -13.65 -19.07
N SER A 125 -2.52 -14.50 -20.05
CA SER A 125 -3.30 -14.61 -21.29
C SER A 125 -3.53 -16.07 -21.64
N ALA A 126 -4.70 -16.41 -22.15
CA ALA A 126 -5.00 -17.75 -22.66
C ALA A 126 -4.20 -18.12 -23.92
N TYR A 127 -3.56 -17.14 -24.57
CA TYR A 127 -2.72 -17.34 -25.75
C TYR A 127 -1.23 -17.56 -25.42
N THR A 128 -0.85 -17.44 -24.15
CA THR A 128 0.51 -17.74 -23.68
C THR A 128 0.51 -18.94 -22.75
N ASP A 129 1.62 -19.65 -22.67
CA ASP A 129 1.75 -20.78 -21.73
C ASP A 129 2.21 -20.32 -20.34
N LEU A 130 2.67 -19.08 -20.25
CA LEU A 130 3.30 -18.50 -19.08
C LEU A 130 2.51 -17.32 -18.53
N ASN A 131 2.51 -17.21 -17.20
CA ASN A 131 2.13 -16.00 -16.50
C ASN A 131 3.35 -15.12 -16.29
N ILE A 132 3.16 -13.82 -16.45
CA ILE A 132 4.18 -12.81 -16.23
C ILE A 132 3.98 -12.24 -14.83
N LEU A 133 5.05 -12.23 -14.04
CA LEU A 133 5.11 -11.55 -12.75
C LEU A 133 6.20 -10.50 -12.82
N LYS A 134 5.87 -9.23 -12.55
CA LYS A 134 6.88 -8.18 -12.33
C LYS A 134 6.66 -7.60 -10.96
N TYR A 135 7.71 -7.44 -10.19
CA TYR A 135 7.57 -6.89 -8.85
C TYR A 135 8.77 -6.05 -8.45
N GLU A 136 8.54 -5.16 -7.50
CA GLU A 136 9.58 -4.38 -6.84
C GLU A 136 9.17 -4.05 -5.42
N SER A 137 10.18 -3.78 -4.59
CA SER A 137 10.00 -3.22 -3.28
C SER A 137 11.10 -2.21 -2.97
N GLY A 138 10.81 -1.34 -2.01
CA GLY A 138 11.69 -0.27 -1.61
C GLY A 138 11.00 0.61 -0.58
N THR A 139 11.35 1.89 -0.56
CA THR A 139 10.78 2.86 0.37
C THR A 139 9.89 3.86 -0.34
N TYR A 140 8.97 4.44 0.42
CA TYR A 140 8.17 5.57 -0.04
C TYR A 140 8.18 6.69 0.99
N THR A 141 7.96 7.92 0.52
CA THR A 141 7.73 9.09 1.37
C THR A 141 6.54 9.89 0.87
N VAL A 142 5.86 10.54 1.81
CA VAL A 142 4.71 11.42 1.53
C VAL A 142 5.02 12.81 2.04
N ASN A 143 4.93 13.80 1.15
CA ASN A 143 5.05 15.22 1.48
C ASN A 143 3.91 15.98 0.82
N GLY A 144 2.88 16.32 1.61
CA GLY A 144 1.64 16.90 1.08
C GLY A 144 0.95 15.94 0.10
N ASP A 145 0.66 16.44 -1.10
CA ASP A 145 0.08 15.71 -2.24
C ASP A 145 1.11 14.92 -3.06
N LYS A 146 2.37 14.85 -2.60
CA LYS A 146 3.45 14.16 -3.33
C LYS A 146 3.80 12.82 -2.69
N LEU A 147 3.73 11.76 -3.48
CA LEU A 147 4.19 10.42 -3.14
C LEU A 147 5.48 10.13 -3.91
N THR A 148 6.59 9.97 -3.18
CA THR A 148 7.86 9.56 -3.79
C THR A 148 8.07 8.07 -3.59
N ILE A 149 8.29 7.34 -4.67
CA ILE A 149 8.57 5.90 -4.69
C ILE A 149 10.06 5.70 -5.00
N THR A 150 10.78 4.99 -4.13
CA THR A 150 12.21 4.70 -4.28
C THR A 150 12.44 3.17 -4.24
N PRO A 151 12.41 2.49 -5.39
CA PRO A 151 12.67 1.06 -5.46
C PRO A 151 14.12 0.74 -5.08
N THR A 152 14.32 -0.33 -4.32
CA THR A 152 15.66 -0.83 -3.96
C THR A 152 15.94 -2.21 -4.56
N GLN A 153 14.89 -2.98 -4.87
CA GLN A 153 15.00 -4.30 -5.49
C GLN A 153 13.76 -4.62 -6.33
N GLY A 154 13.90 -5.53 -7.28
CA GLY A 154 12.79 -5.99 -8.12
C GLY A 154 13.23 -6.99 -9.19
N SER A 155 12.27 -7.72 -9.73
CA SER A 155 12.51 -8.72 -10.77
C SER A 155 11.35 -8.82 -11.75
N ASN A 156 11.65 -9.23 -12.97
CA ASN A 156 10.67 -9.66 -13.95
C ASN A 156 10.81 -11.18 -14.14
N GLU A 157 9.71 -11.89 -13.97
CA GLU A 157 9.67 -13.35 -13.96
C GLU A 157 8.59 -13.88 -14.89
N GLU A 158 8.84 -15.08 -15.42
CA GLU A 158 7.87 -15.85 -16.20
C GLU A 158 7.65 -17.18 -15.48
N TRP A 159 6.40 -17.56 -15.29
CA TRP A 159 5.99 -18.72 -14.51
C TRP A 159 5.09 -19.64 -15.32
N SER A 160 5.32 -20.94 -15.22
CA SER A 160 4.36 -21.92 -15.71
C SER A 160 3.14 -22.00 -14.80
N VAL A 161 2.02 -22.42 -15.37
CA VAL A 161 0.74 -22.63 -14.69
C VAL A 161 0.52 -24.10 -14.33
N THR A 162 -0.31 -24.35 -13.31
CA THR A 162 -0.71 -25.71 -12.93
C THR A 162 -1.69 -26.27 -13.95
N GLY A 163 -1.46 -27.51 -14.40
CA GLY A 163 -2.30 -28.17 -15.42
C GLY A 163 -1.83 -27.95 -16.85
N GLY A 164 -0.73 -27.22 -17.07
CA GLY A 164 -0.13 -27.02 -18.38
C GLY A 164 -0.79 -25.91 -19.20
N PRO A 165 -0.47 -25.81 -20.51
CA PRO A 165 -0.97 -24.73 -21.36
C PRO A 165 -2.49 -24.80 -21.51
N VAL A 166 -3.11 -23.64 -21.68
CA VAL A 166 -4.55 -23.53 -21.92
C VAL A 166 -4.89 -24.11 -23.30
N LYS A 167 -5.94 -24.92 -23.36
CA LYS A 167 -6.51 -25.41 -24.63
C LYS A 167 -7.83 -24.69 -24.88
N LEU A 168 -7.79 -23.64 -25.70
CA LEU A 168 -8.97 -22.83 -26.02
C LEU A 168 -10.11 -23.66 -26.63
N SER A 169 -9.79 -24.64 -27.47
CA SER A 169 -10.76 -25.62 -27.97
C SER A 169 -10.97 -26.72 -26.91
N GLY A 170 -12.01 -26.59 -26.09
CA GLY A 170 -12.47 -27.64 -25.18
C GLY A 170 -12.33 -27.34 -23.68
N MET A 171 -11.85 -26.15 -23.31
CA MET A 171 -11.92 -25.67 -21.92
C MET A 171 -13.00 -24.60 -21.78
N SER A 172 -13.79 -24.68 -20.70
CA SER A 172 -14.67 -23.61 -20.27
C SER A 172 -13.88 -22.43 -19.71
N ASP A 173 -14.49 -21.24 -19.74
CA ASP A 173 -13.91 -20.01 -19.19
C ASP A 173 -13.44 -20.16 -17.73
N THR A 174 -14.19 -20.90 -16.91
CA THR A 174 -13.84 -21.19 -15.52
C THR A 174 -12.59 -22.07 -15.41
N GLN A 175 -12.41 -23.05 -16.31
CA GLN A 175 -11.21 -23.88 -16.35
C GLN A 175 -9.99 -23.05 -16.79
N VAL A 176 -10.15 -22.24 -17.83
CA VAL A 176 -9.09 -21.36 -18.31
C VAL A 176 -8.66 -20.40 -17.20
N ARG A 177 -9.62 -19.75 -16.55
CA ARG A 177 -9.38 -18.85 -15.42
C ARG A 177 -8.62 -19.55 -14.29
N ARG A 178 -9.07 -20.74 -13.86
CA ARG A 178 -8.42 -21.50 -12.78
C ARG A 178 -6.96 -21.83 -13.11
N ILE A 179 -6.66 -22.19 -14.35
CA ILE A 179 -5.29 -22.43 -14.81
C ILE A 179 -4.50 -21.13 -14.77
N LYS A 180 -5.06 -20.04 -15.30
CA LYS A 180 -4.38 -18.75 -15.41
C LYS A 180 -4.18 -18.02 -14.08
N GLU A 181 -5.01 -18.26 -13.07
CA GLU A 181 -4.80 -17.78 -11.70
C GLU A 181 -3.82 -18.64 -10.90
N SER A 182 -3.36 -19.77 -11.45
CA SER A 182 -2.42 -20.67 -10.78
C SER A 182 -0.96 -20.38 -11.08
N TRP A 183 -0.08 -20.86 -10.21
CA TRP A 183 1.36 -20.74 -10.33
C TRP A 183 2.02 -22.09 -10.08
N HIS A 184 3.02 -22.46 -10.87
CA HIS A 184 3.74 -23.72 -10.70
C HIS A 184 5.25 -23.53 -10.54
N LYS A 185 5.98 -23.28 -11.63
CA LYS A 185 7.45 -23.16 -11.61
C LYS A 185 7.89 -21.88 -12.29
N ARG A 186 8.83 -21.16 -11.66
CA ARG A 186 9.54 -20.05 -12.31
C ARG A 186 10.38 -20.60 -13.45
N VAL A 187 10.05 -20.17 -14.67
CA VAL A 187 10.74 -20.56 -15.91
C VAL A 187 11.90 -19.61 -16.19
N LYS A 188 11.70 -18.31 -15.92
CA LYS A 188 12.69 -17.27 -16.21
C LYS A 188 12.65 -16.17 -15.17
N SER A 189 13.79 -15.55 -14.95
CA SER A 189 13.94 -14.35 -14.12
C SER A 189 14.94 -13.41 -14.75
N SER A 190 14.71 -12.11 -14.59
CA SER A 190 15.60 -11.05 -15.03
C SER A 190 15.50 -9.86 -14.08
N GLN A 191 16.56 -9.07 -14.01
CA GLN A 191 16.57 -7.88 -13.18
C GLN A 191 15.53 -6.87 -13.70
N ARG A 192 14.74 -6.32 -12.80
CA ARG A 192 13.80 -5.24 -13.14
C ARG A 192 14.56 -3.91 -13.18
N LYS A 193 14.26 -3.07 -14.17
CA LYS A 193 14.69 -1.68 -14.18
C LYS A 193 13.99 -0.94 -13.05
N LEU A 194 14.77 -0.47 -12.08
CA LEU A 194 14.26 0.25 -10.92
C LEU A 194 14.20 1.74 -11.23
N GLU A 195 13.02 2.31 -11.11
CA GLU A 195 12.76 3.71 -11.43
C GLU A 195 12.21 4.44 -10.21
N LYS A 196 12.98 5.39 -9.68
CA LYS A 196 12.48 6.35 -8.69
C LYS A 196 11.51 7.30 -9.39
N ASN A 197 10.32 7.48 -8.83
CA ASN A 197 9.33 8.40 -9.38
C ASN A 197 8.63 9.21 -8.28
N VAL A 198 8.11 10.37 -8.66
CA VAL A 198 7.30 11.24 -7.80
C VAL A 198 5.94 11.41 -8.45
N TYR A 199 4.90 11.00 -7.74
CA TYR A 199 3.52 11.16 -8.17
C TYR A 199 2.89 12.33 -7.43
N THR A 200 2.04 13.10 -8.11
CA THR A 200 0.96 13.79 -7.41
C THR A 200 -0.09 12.74 -7.10
N PHE A 201 -0.57 12.65 -5.86
CA PHE A 201 -1.57 11.65 -5.50
C PHE A 201 -2.69 12.21 -4.65
N ARG A 202 -3.82 11.49 -4.68
CA ARG A 202 -4.95 11.68 -3.78
C ARG A 202 -5.69 10.35 -3.59
N ILE A 203 -6.47 10.28 -2.53
CA ILE A 203 -7.39 9.17 -2.30
C ILE A 203 -8.80 9.73 -2.33
N GLU A 204 -9.64 9.19 -3.20
CA GLU A 204 -11.03 9.62 -3.40
C GLU A 204 -11.98 8.44 -3.27
N TYR A 205 -13.13 8.65 -2.63
CA TYR A 205 -14.19 7.65 -2.61
C TYR A 205 -14.95 7.68 -3.94
N MET A 206 -14.97 6.55 -4.65
CA MET A 206 -15.57 6.43 -5.97
C MET A 206 -16.97 5.83 -5.84
N ASN A 207 -18.00 6.68 -5.83
CA ASN A 207 -19.40 6.26 -5.66
C ASN A 207 -19.82 5.12 -6.62
N GLY A 208 -19.34 5.12 -7.86
CA GLY A 208 -19.69 4.08 -8.84
C GLY A 208 -19.16 2.68 -8.49
N ASN A 209 -18.09 2.59 -7.71
CA ASN A 209 -17.48 1.33 -7.29
C ASN A 209 -17.62 1.07 -5.78
N GLU A 210 -18.21 2.01 -5.04
CA GLU A 210 -18.37 2.01 -3.58
C GLU A 210 -17.06 1.78 -2.79
N VAL A 211 -15.92 2.20 -3.35
CA VAL A 211 -14.58 1.97 -2.77
C VAL A 211 -13.70 3.21 -2.91
N ASN A 212 -12.68 3.30 -2.05
CA ASN A 212 -11.64 4.31 -2.20
C ASN A 212 -10.76 3.96 -3.41
N ALA A 213 -10.32 4.99 -4.14
CA ALA A 213 -9.32 4.88 -5.19
C ALA A 213 -8.10 5.74 -4.83
N LEU A 214 -6.93 5.12 -4.88
CA LEU A 214 -5.65 5.80 -4.97
C LEU A 214 -5.46 6.25 -6.41
N ILE A 215 -5.39 7.56 -6.61
CA ILE A 215 -5.19 8.20 -7.90
C ILE A 215 -3.76 8.72 -7.93
N LEU A 216 -2.98 8.24 -8.90
CA LEU A 216 -1.58 8.62 -9.10
C LEU A 216 -1.45 9.37 -10.42
N GLU A 217 -1.01 10.61 -10.38
CA GLU A 217 -0.72 11.42 -11.57
C GLU A 217 0.80 11.49 -11.81
N TYR A 218 1.20 11.35 -13.06
CA TYR A 218 2.60 11.31 -13.48
C TYR A 218 2.77 11.96 -14.85
N SER A 219 3.91 12.63 -15.06
CA SER A 219 4.17 13.43 -16.27
C SER A 219 4.98 12.70 -17.34
N LYS A 220 5.46 11.49 -17.05
CA LYS A 220 6.30 10.69 -17.93
C LYS A 220 5.98 9.21 -17.78
N ALA A 221 6.09 8.48 -18.88
CA ALA A 221 5.91 7.03 -18.86
C ALA A 221 6.82 6.36 -17.82
N THR A 222 6.29 5.37 -17.12
CA THR A 222 7.00 4.66 -16.04
C THR A 222 7.06 3.17 -16.31
N GLU A 223 7.95 2.46 -15.62
CA GLU A 223 8.03 0.99 -15.67
C GLU A 223 6.79 0.29 -15.06
N ARG A 224 5.95 1.00 -14.31
CA ARG A 224 4.81 0.45 -13.55
C ARG A 224 3.46 0.76 -14.20
N GLU A 225 3.31 1.98 -14.70
CA GLU A 225 2.09 2.49 -15.30
C GLU A 225 2.19 2.61 -16.83
N SER A 226 3.36 2.33 -17.42
CA SER A 226 3.62 2.47 -18.87
C SER A 226 3.32 3.90 -19.34
N ASN A 227 2.67 4.07 -20.49
CA ASN A 227 2.27 5.38 -21.00
C ASN A 227 0.98 5.85 -20.33
N GLY A 228 0.88 7.15 -20.07
CA GLY A 228 -0.33 7.77 -19.53
C GLY A 228 0.01 9.01 -18.71
N GLU A 229 -1.03 9.55 -18.06
CA GLU A 229 -0.93 10.73 -17.19
C GLU A 229 -1.50 10.45 -15.80
N VAL A 230 -2.40 9.47 -15.68
CA VAL A 230 -3.10 9.12 -14.44
C VAL A 230 -3.32 7.61 -14.35
N ALA A 231 -3.09 7.03 -13.18
CA ALA A 231 -3.42 5.64 -12.85
C ALA A 231 -4.38 5.59 -11.64
N TYR A 232 -5.32 4.66 -11.70
CA TYR A 232 -6.34 4.45 -10.68
C TYR A 232 -6.19 3.07 -10.06
N TYR A 233 -6.06 3.01 -8.74
CA TYR A 233 -5.98 1.78 -7.98
C TYR A 233 -7.07 1.76 -6.91
N PHE A 234 -7.94 0.77 -6.96
CA PHE A 234 -9.07 0.66 -6.06
C PHE A 234 -8.70 -0.15 -4.82
N GLU A 235 -9.16 0.30 -3.67
CA GLU A 235 -9.03 -0.43 -2.43
C GLU A 235 -9.67 -1.82 -2.58
N THR A 236 -8.86 -2.84 -2.32
CA THR A 236 -9.26 -4.25 -2.43
C THR A 236 -8.99 -4.93 -1.10
N ALA A 237 -9.95 -5.72 -0.63
CA ALA A 237 -9.77 -6.50 0.57
C ALA A 237 -8.66 -7.55 0.37
N ALA A 238 -7.82 -7.79 1.38
CA ALA A 238 -6.62 -8.62 1.22
C ALA A 238 -6.95 -10.06 0.78
N GLU A 239 -8.09 -10.60 1.20
CA GLU A 239 -8.59 -11.92 0.80
C GLU A 239 -9.10 -11.99 -0.64
N LYS A 240 -9.38 -10.83 -1.26
CA LYS A 240 -9.79 -10.70 -2.67
C LYS A 240 -8.64 -10.30 -3.59
N ALA A 241 -7.48 -9.97 -3.02
CA ALA A 241 -6.30 -9.56 -3.75
C ALA A 241 -5.75 -10.72 -4.59
N THR A 242 -5.15 -10.40 -5.73
CA THR A 242 -4.58 -11.42 -6.62
C THR A 242 -3.49 -12.25 -5.92
N GLY A 243 -3.66 -13.58 -5.96
CA GLY A 243 -2.71 -14.52 -5.38
C GLY A 243 -1.37 -14.54 -6.12
N LEU A 244 -0.27 -14.60 -5.38
CA LEU A 244 1.09 -14.62 -5.89
C LEU A 244 1.72 -16.03 -5.76
N PRO A 245 2.76 -16.37 -6.54
CA PRO A 245 3.45 -17.65 -6.38
C PRO A 245 4.06 -17.77 -4.98
N LYS A 246 4.10 -18.99 -4.45
CA LYS A 246 4.82 -19.28 -3.20
C LYS A 246 6.32 -19.08 -3.40
N GLY A 247 7.00 -18.52 -2.39
CA GLY A 247 8.45 -18.37 -2.40
C GLY A 247 8.98 -17.16 -3.17
N VAL A 248 8.10 -16.27 -3.67
CA VAL A 248 8.53 -14.92 -4.05
C VAL A 248 8.87 -14.19 -2.75
N GLY A 249 10.16 -14.06 -2.45
CA GLY A 249 10.66 -13.30 -1.30
C GLY A 249 10.38 -11.83 -1.52
N LEU A 250 9.28 -11.35 -0.95
CA LEU A 250 8.79 -9.97 -1.02
C LEU A 250 8.74 -9.36 0.37
#